data_AF-A0A0D6AB09-F1
#
_entry.id   AF-A0A0D6AB09-F1
#
_cell.length_a   1.000
_cell.length_b   1.000
_cell.length_c   1.000
_cell.angle_alpha   90.00
_cell.angle_beta   90.00
_cell.angle_gamma   90.00
#
_symmetry.space_group_name_H-M   'P 1'
#
loop_
_entity.id
_entity.type
_entity.pdbx_description
1 polymer ?
#
loop_
_entity_poly.entity_id
_entity_poly.type
_entity_poly.pdbx_seq_one_letter_code
_entity_poly.pdbx_strand_id
1 'polypeptide(L)'
;MHINQAIKQNLLKEISNQKEKIVIPDIVPQDQELINAYQVSRILDKYLLDYFKNYNKPLISIEIEKKIDKILVKFKQEVLKTLSKEKDRFRKEIQENKTTFKNIFEFAGCENLYLSNLYTRFISENMGHKLEDIAEIANNVFLPDKELDIKIKGIDLIIFHEEKIKYTQLKTKKDTLTGSQSSRSINELKIHPFSIFAAALDMGNSWTISKTSCEKYNIETLAGESFWSLLNLDYNLIVNKLAKTIKEIDKKLY
;
A
#
# COMPACT_ATOMS: atom_id res chain seq x y z
N MET A 1 4.98 15.60 3.90
CA MET A 1 5.69 16.85 3.54
C MET A 1 6.49 16.47 2.31
N HIS A 2 6.23 17.11 1.17
CA HIS A 2 6.81 16.66 -0.08
C HIS A 2 8.22 17.22 -0.27
N ILE A 3 9.13 16.39 -0.78
CA ILE A 3 10.46 16.84 -1.19
C ILE A 3 10.35 18.00 -2.17
N ASN A 4 11.26 18.97 -2.08
CA ASN A 4 11.25 20.08 -3.05
C ASN A 4 11.70 19.58 -4.44
N GLN A 5 11.30 20.30 -5.47
CA GLN A 5 11.53 19.89 -6.86
C GLN A 5 13.02 19.79 -7.22
N ALA A 6 13.88 20.65 -6.65
CA ALA A 6 15.31 20.62 -6.93
C ALA A 6 15.99 19.38 -6.35
N ILE A 7 15.66 19.01 -5.11
CA ILE A 7 16.15 17.80 -4.45
C ILE A 7 15.68 16.57 -5.23
N LYS A 8 14.39 16.52 -5.60
CA LYS A 8 13.82 15.46 -6.44
C LYS A 8 14.61 15.28 -7.73
N GLN A 9 14.84 16.35 -8.49
CA GLN A 9 15.57 16.28 -9.76
C GLN A 9 17.03 15.84 -9.58
N ASN A 10 17.71 16.34 -8.54
CA ASN A 10 19.07 15.93 -8.24
C ASN A 10 19.17 14.43 -7.90
N LEU A 11 18.27 13.93 -7.06
CA LEU A 11 18.24 12.53 -6.68
C LEU A 11 17.90 11.61 -7.87
N LEU A 12 16.93 12.00 -8.71
CA LEU A 12 16.61 11.26 -9.93
C LEU A 12 17.80 11.20 -10.91
N LYS A 13 18.54 12.31 -11.05
CA LYS A 13 19.76 12.35 -11.85
C LYS A 13 20.86 11.47 -11.26
N GLU A 14 21.01 11.47 -9.94
CA GLU A 14 21.95 10.58 -9.25
C GLU A 14 21.60 9.11 -9.49
N ILE A 15 20.32 8.75 -9.35
CA ILE A 15 19.83 7.40 -9.63
C ILE A 15 20.17 6.98 -11.06
N SER A 16 19.88 7.84 -12.04
CA SER A 16 20.17 7.56 -13.45
C SER A 16 21.66 7.35 -13.72
N ASN A 17 22.54 8.08 -13.04
CA ASN A 17 23.98 8.07 -13.29
C ASN A 17 24.74 6.98 -12.53
N GLN A 18 24.22 6.55 -11.38
CA GLN A 18 24.94 5.65 -10.47
C GLN A 18 24.37 4.24 -10.41
N LYS A 19 23.09 4.01 -10.76
CA LYS A 19 22.44 2.71 -10.50
C LYS A 19 23.18 1.52 -11.13
N GLU A 20 23.67 1.68 -12.36
CA GLU A 20 24.38 0.62 -13.09
C GLU A 20 25.77 0.30 -12.51
N LYS A 21 26.31 1.19 -11.67
CA LYS A 21 27.59 1.00 -10.98
C LYS A 21 27.45 0.19 -9.68
N ILE A 22 26.22 -0.04 -9.22
CA ILE A 22 25.96 -0.82 -8.01
C ILE A 22 26.17 -2.30 -8.34
N VAL A 23 27.08 -2.93 -7.60
CA VAL A 23 27.35 -4.37 -7.68
C VAL A 23 26.14 -5.16 -7.17
N ILE A 24 25.69 -6.11 -7.98
CA ILE A 24 24.52 -6.94 -7.68
C ILE A 24 24.99 -8.22 -6.96
N PRO A 25 24.52 -8.50 -5.73
CA PRO A 25 24.84 -9.73 -5.03
C PRO A 25 23.96 -10.90 -5.51
N ASP A 26 24.45 -12.13 -5.35
CA ASP A 26 23.79 -13.37 -5.82
C ASP A 26 22.39 -13.62 -5.21
N ILE A 27 22.09 -12.98 -4.07
CA ILE A 27 20.76 -13.08 -3.43
C ILE A 27 19.66 -12.42 -4.28
N VAL A 28 20.03 -11.44 -5.12
CA VAL A 28 19.11 -10.75 -6.03
C VAL A 28 18.81 -11.69 -7.21
N PRO A 29 17.54 -12.06 -7.44
CA PRO A 29 17.19 -12.88 -8.59
C PRO A 29 17.63 -12.23 -9.91
N GLN A 30 17.91 -13.05 -10.93
CA GLN A 30 18.22 -12.61 -12.31
C GLN A 30 16.95 -12.13 -13.04
N ASP A 31 16.28 -11.16 -12.41
CA ASP A 31 15.08 -10.50 -12.86
C ASP A 31 15.40 -9.01 -12.95
N GLN A 32 15.22 -8.40 -14.13
CA GLN A 32 15.65 -7.03 -14.39
C GLN A 32 14.90 -6.00 -13.53
N GLU A 33 13.65 -6.27 -13.15
CA GLU A 33 12.89 -5.38 -12.27
C GLU A 33 13.44 -5.42 -10.85
N LEU A 34 13.80 -6.61 -10.35
CA LEU A 34 14.39 -6.78 -9.01
C LEU A 34 15.83 -6.24 -8.94
N ILE A 35 16.62 -6.42 -10.01
CA ILE A 35 17.94 -5.78 -10.13
C ILE A 35 17.79 -4.26 -10.06
N ASN A 36 16.87 -3.68 -10.84
CA ASN A 36 16.64 -2.24 -10.81
C ASN A 36 16.12 -1.77 -9.44
N ALA A 37 15.20 -2.52 -8.80
CA ALA A 37 14.71 -2.22 -7.47
C ALA A 37 15.84 -2.20 -6.43
N TYR A 38 16.73 -3.17 -6.47
CA TYR A 38 17.92 -3.23 -5.61
C TYR A 38 18.82 -2.00 -5.82
N GLN A 39 19.23 -1.73 -7.07
CA GLN A 39 20.16 -0.63 -7.37
C GLN A 39 19.60 0.74 -6.96
N VAL A 40 18.33 1.00 -7.28
CA VAL A 40 17.65 2.24 -6.86
C VAL A 40 17.63 2.35 -5.34
N SER A 41 17.29 1.26 -4.65
CA SER A 41 17.24 1.23 -3.18
C SER A 41 18.60 1.56 -2.54
N ARG A 42 19.70 1.00 -3.06
CA ARG A 42 21.06 1.30 -2.56
C ARG A 42 21.48 2.77 -2.69
N ILE A 43 20.98 3.47 -3.71
CA ILE A 43 21.20 4.90 -3.85
C ILE A 43 20.32 5.67 -2.87
N LEU A 44 19.05 5.27 -2.75
CA LEU A 44 18.11 5.89 -1.82
C LEU A 44 18.54 5.78 -0.36
N ASP A 45 19.14 4.67 0.06
CA ASP A 45 19.59 4.48 1.45
C ASP A 45 20.47 5.65 1.94
N LYS A 46 21.34 6.16 1.07
CA LYS A 46 22.22 7.29 1.39
C LYS A 46 21.42 8.58 1.61
N TYR A 47 20.45 8.83 0.75
CA TYR A 47 19.59 10.01 0.83
C TYR A 47 18.61 9.94 2.00
N LEU A 48 18.01 8.77 2.24
CA LEU A 48 16.92 8.61 3.19
C LEU A 48 17.36 8.88 4.63
N LEU A 49 18.61 8.54 4.99
CA LEU A 49 19.15 8.85 6.31
C LEU A 49 19.12 10.36 6.60
N ASP A 50 19.55 11.19 5.65
CA ASP A 50 19.52 12.65 5.79
C ASP A 50 18.11 13.20 5.67
N TYR A 51 17.28 12.62 4.81
CA TYR A 51 15.87 12.98 4.69
C TYR A 51 15.16 12.86 6.05
N PHE A 52 15.24 11.69 6.70
CA PHE A 52 14.56 11.45 7.96
C PHE A 52 15.13 12.26 9.13
N LYS A 53 16.44 12.56 9.12
CA LYS A 53 17.07 13.42 10.14
C LYS A 53 16.66 14.88 10.04
N ASN A 54 16.51 15.41 8.82
CA ASN A 54 16.36 16.85 8.60
C ASN A 54 14.92 17.32 8.41
N TYR A 55 13.99 16.45 8.00
CA TYR A 55 12.70 16.89 7.46
C TYR A 55 11.47 16.62 8.32
N ASN A 56 11.60 15.99 9.50
CA ASN A 56 10.43 15.42 10.16
C ASN A 56 10.19 15.88 11.60
N LYS A 57 9.32 16.89 11.74
CA LYS A 57 8.68 17.21 13.02
C LYS A 57 7.48 16.28 13.25
N PRO A 58 7.36 15.65 14.43
CA PRO A 58 6.17 14.87 14.75
C PRO A 58 4.93 15.77 14.78
N LEU A 59 3.83 15.26 14.24
CA LEU A 59 2.52 15.91 14.33
C LEU A 59 1.90 15.62 15.70
N ILE A 60 1.07 16.53 16.19
CA ILE A 60 0.26 16.26 17.39
C ILE A 60 -0.98 15.43 17.02
N SER A 61 -1.54 14.68 17.98
CA SER A 61 -2.68 13.76 17.77
C SER A 61 -3.85 14.39 17.02
N ILE A 62 -4.20 15.64 17.36
CA ILE A 62 -5.32 16.37 16.72
C ILE A 62 -5.08 16.59 15.22
N GLU A 63 -3.84 16.84 14.80
CA GLU A 63 -3.50 17.02 13.38
C GLU A 63 -3.55 15.70 12.62
N ILE A 64 -3.08 14.62 13.25
CA ILE A 64 -3.15 13.26 12.71
C ILE A 64 -4.61 12.88 12.48
N GLU A 65 -5.47 13.05 13.48
CA GLU A 65 -6.90 12.77 13.39
C GLU A 65 -7.57 13.50 12.24
N LYS A 66 -7.32 14.81 12.11
CA LYS A 66 -7.87 15.64 11.02
C LYS A 66 -7.41 15.16 9.64
N LYS A 67 -6.16 14.73 9.51
CA LYS A 67 -5.62 14.19 8.25
C LYS A 67 -6.28 12.86 7.89
N ILE A 68 -6.44 11.96 8.86
CA ILE A 68 -7.16 10.68 8.66
C ILE A 68 -8.60 10.96 8.23
N ASP A 69 -9.31 11.87 8.90
CA ASP A 69 -10.68 12.23 8.54
C ASP A 69 -10.78 12.76 7.11
N LYS A 70 -9.84 13.61 6.69
CA LYS A 70 -9.79 14.13 5.32
C LYS A 70 -9.61 13.01 4.29
N ILE A 71 -8.73 12.05 4.55
CA ILE A 71 -8.50 10.89 3.68
C ILE A 71 -9.79 10.06 3.56
N LEU A 72 -10.43 9.75 4.68
CA LEU A 72 -11.62 8.89 4.71
C LEU A 72 -12.87 9.57 4.13
N VAL A 73 -13.01 10.89 4.29
CA VAL A 73 -14.07 11.65 3.60
C VAL A 73 -13.91 11.56 2.09
N LYS A 74 -12.69 11.76 1.58
CA LYS A 74 -12.39 11.64 0.14
C LYS A 74 -12.65 10.23 -0.36
N PHE A 75 -12.19 9.22 0.37
CA PHE A 75 -12.46 7.80 0.07
C PHE A 75 -13.96 7.50 -0.06
N LYS A 76 -14.76 7.91 0.93
CA LYS A 76 -16.22 7.72 0.89
C LYS A 76 -16.85 8.36 -0.34
N GLN A 77 -16.45 9.58 -0.68
CA GLN A 77 -16.97 10.28 -1.86
C GLN A 77 -16.59 9.56 -3.17
N GLU A 78 -15.34 9.13 -3.30
CA GLU A 78 -14.83 8.39 -4.46
C GLU A 78 -15.57 7.07 -4.67
N VAL A 79 -15.74 6.30 -3.58
CA VAL A 79 -16.47 5.02 -3.60
C VAL A 79 -17.92 5.21 -4.02
N LEU A 80 -18.66 6.09 -3.34
CA LEU A 80 -20.09 6.29 -3.63
C LEU A 80 -20.32 6.79 -5.06
N LYS A 81 -19.50 7.75 -5.51
CA LYS A 81 -19.58 8.29 -6.88
C LYS A 81 -19.34 7.20 -7.92
N THR A 82 -18.35 6.35 -7.71
CA THR A 82 -17.98 5.31 -8.67
C THR A 82 -19.01 4.19 -8.70
N LEU A 83 -19.41 3.69 -7.53
CA LEU A 83 -20.37 2.59 -7.43
C LEU A 83 -21.79 2.99 -7.90
N SER A 84 -22.19 4.25 -7.70
CA SER A 84 -23.45 4.77 -8.28
C SER A 84 -23.42 4.70 -9.81
N LYS A 85 -22.33 5.15 -10.44
CA LYS A 85 -22.19 5.11 -11.91
C LYS A 85 -22.21 3.69 -12.45
N GLU A 86 -21.56 2.75 -11.76
CA GLU A 86 -21.53 1.35 -12.16
C GLU A 86 -22.92 0.70 -12.05
N LYS A 87 -23.69 1.05 -11.01
CA LYS A 87 -25.08 0.62 -10.85
C LYS A 87 -25.96 1.12 -11.99
N ASP A 88 -25.86 2.40 -12.33
CA ASP A 88 -26.60 2.99 -13.44
C ASP A 88 -26.22 2.36 -14.79
N ARG A 89 -24.91 2.12 -15.01
CA ARG A 89 -24.41 1.44 -16.20
C ARG A 89 -24.99 0.03 -16.33
N PHE A 90 -24.96 -0.75 -15.25
CA PHE A 90 -25.48 -2.12 -15.25
C PHE A 90 -26.97 -2.17 -15.63
N ARG A 91 -27.78 -1.30 -15.03
CA ARG A 91 -29.23 -1.23 -15.33
C ARG A 91 -29.50 -0.87 -16.78
N LYS A 92 -28.74 0.08 -17.33
CA LYS A 92 -28.84 0.47 -18.73
C LYS A 92 -28.45 -0.68 -19.67
N GLU A 93 -27.36 -1.36 -19.38
CA GLU A 93 -26.86 -2.49 -20.19
C GLU A 93 -27.84 -3.67 -20.24
N ILE A 94 -28.56 -3.95 -19.15
CA ILE A 94 -29.64 -4.96 -19.14
C ILE A 94 -30.81 -4.51 -20.03
N GLN A 95 -31.21 -3.24 -19.97
CA GLN A 95 -32.31 -2.71 -20.79
C GLN A 95 -31.98 -2.75 -22.28
N GLU A 96 -30.71 -2.57 -22.65
CA GLU A 96 -30.24 -2.50 -24.05
C GLU A 96 -29.90 -3.88 -24.66
N ASN A 97 -30.27 -4.99 -24.01
CA ASN A 97 -30.02 -6.37 -24.47
C ASN A 97 -28.54 -6.61 -24.85
N LYS A 98 -27.64 -6.25 -23.94
CA LYS A 98 -26.20 -6.51 -24.09
C LYS A 98 -25.93 -7.97 -24.48
N THR A 99 -25.02 -8.19 -25.43
CA THR A 99 -24.68 -9.54 -25.94
C THR A 99 -23.39 -10.10 -25.39
N THR A 100 -22.65 -9.32 -24.59
CA THR A 100 -21.36 -9.71 -23.99
C THR A 100 -21.37 -9.45 -22.49
N PHE A 101 -20.83 -10.37 -21.70
CA PHE A 101 -20.91 -10.33 -20.24
C PHE A 101 -19.56 -10.70 -19.62
N LYS A 102 -19.18 -10.05 -18.52
CA LYS A 102 -17.90 -10.32 -17.84
C LYS A 102 -17.99 -11.51 -16.87
N ASN A 103 -19.18 -11.79 -16.34
CA ASN A 103 -19.40 -12.87 -15.38
C ASN A 103 -20.85 -13.40 -15.43
N ILE A 104 -21.08 -14.51 -14.74
CA ILE A 104 -22.37 -15.21 -14.72
C ILE A 104 -23.50 -14.38 -14.10
N PHE A 105 -23.21 -13.51 -13.12
CA PHE A 105 -24.23 -12.66 -12.49
C PHE A 105 -24.71 -11.58 -13.44
N GLU A 106 -23.80 -11.03 -14.24
CA GLU A 106 -24.12 -10.07 -15.30
C GLU A 106 -24.94 -10.74 -16.41
N PHE A 107 -24.53 -11.91 -16.88
CA PHE A 107 -25.27 -12.70 -17.87
C PHE A 107 -26.69 -13.05 -17.40
N ALA A 108 -26.83 -13.46 -16.14
CA ALA A 108 -28.12 -13.82 -15.56
C ALA A 108 -29.00 -12.62 -15.16
N GLY A 109 -28.56 -11.38 -15.39
CA GLY A 109 -29.29 -10.17 -14.99
C GLY A 109 -29.46 -10.02 -13.47
N CYS A 110 -28.62 -10.68 -12.66
CA CYS A 110 -28.73 -10.72 -11.22
C CYS A 110 -28.06 -9.48 -10.57
N GLU A 111 -28.78 -8.35 -10.58
CA GLU A 111 -28.28 -7.04 -10.10
C GLU A 111 -27.64 -7.12 -8.71
N ASN A 112 -28.33 -7.69 -7.72
CA ASN A 112 -27.85 -7.68 -6.33
C ASN A 112 -26.54 -8.46 -6.16
N LEU A 113 -26.39 -9.61 -6.82
CA LEU A 113 -25.17 -10.42 -6.75
C LEU A 113 -24.02 -9.74 -7.48
N TYR A 114 -24.30 -9.17 -8.66
CA TYR A 114 -23.33 -8.39 -9.41
C TYR A 114 -22.80 -7.19 -8.60
N LEU A 115 -23.71 -6.38 -8.05
CA LEU A 115 -23.36 -5.19 -7.29
C LEU A 115 -22.65 -5.55 -5.99
N SER A 116 -23.09 -6.56 -5.25
CA SER A 116 -22.43 -6.96 -3.99
C SER A 116 -20.98 -7.41 -4.22
N ASN A 117 -20.73 -8.18 -5.29
CA ASN A 117 -19.38 -8.58 -5.68
C ASN A 117 -18.53 -7.37 -6.13
N LEU A 118 -19.12 -6.46 -6.90
CA LEU A 118 -18.44 -5.23 -7.32
C LEU A 118 -18.08 -4.34 -6.12
N TYR A 119 -19.02 -4.13 -5.21
CA TYR A 119 -18.87 -3.25 -4.04
C TYR A 119 -17.75 -3.75 -3.15
N THR A 120 -17.81 -5.02 -2.75
CA THR A 120 -16.79 -5.63 -1.87
C THR A 120 -15.39 -5.56 -2.47
N ARG A 121 -15.25 -5.90 -3.77
CA ARG A 121 -13.95 -5.81 -4.47
C ARG A 121 -13.45 -4.36 -4.55
N PHE A 122 -14.27 -3.44 -5.03
CA PHE A 122 -13.88 -2.05 -5.26
C PHE A 122 -13.49 -1.36 -3.95
N ILE A 123 -14.28 -1.56 -2.89
CA ILE A 123 -14.01 -1.02 -1.56
C ILE A 123 -12.69 -1.57 -1.03
N SER A 124 -12.47 -2.88 -1.13
CA SER A 124 -11.26 -3.53 -0.61
C SER A 124 -9.99 -3.04 -1.33
N GLU A 125 -10.03 -2.93 -2.65
CA GLU A 125 -8.92 -2.44 -3.48
C GLU A 125 -8.58 -0.99 -3.14
N ASN A 126 -9.58 -0.10 -3.13
CA ASN A 126 -9.36 1.31 -2.83
C ASN A 126 -8.95 1.54 -1.37
N MET A 127 -9.42 0.71 -0.43
CA MET A 127 -9.03 0.81 0.97
C MET A 127 -7.54 0.56 1.17
N GLY A 128 -6.92 -0.35 0.41
CA GLY A 128 -5.47 -0.58 0.45
C GLY A 128 -4.69 0.72 0.24
N HIS A 129 -5.00 1.45 -0.83
CA HIS A 129 -4.38 2.74 -1.14
C HIS A 129 -4.61 3.80 -0.05
N LYS A 130 -5.77 3.81 0.60
CA LYS A 130 -6.02 4.75 1.71
C LYS A 130 -5.24 4.41 2.97
N LEU A 131 -4.92 3.15 3.20
CA LEU A 131 -4.06 2.75 4.32
C LEU A 131 -2.61 3.23 4.07
N GLU A 132 -2.14 3.22 2.82
CA GLU A 132 -0.87 3.86 2.45
C GLU A 132 -0.93 5.38 2.63
N ASP A 133 -2.02 6.05 2.22
CA ASP A 133 -2.24 7.49 2.46
C ASP A 133 -2.21 7.82 3.97
N ILE A 134 -2.76 6.95 4.82
CA ILE A 134 -2.74 7.13 6.28
C ILE A 134 -1.33 6.92 6.83
N ALA A 135 -0.59 5.91 6.36
CA ALA A 135 0.80 5.67 6.76
C ALA A 135 1.71 6.87 6.42
N GLU A 136 1.46 7.56 5.29
CA GLU A 136 2.18 8.78 4.90
C GLU A 136 2.06 9.93 5.91
N ILE A 137 1.06 9.91 6.79
CA ILE A 137 0.92 10.93 7.84
C ILE A 137 2.11 10.86 8.81
N ALA A 138 2.66 9.66 9.02
CA ALA A 138 3.75 9.43 9.93
C ALA A 138 5.04 10.13 9.47
N ASN A 139 5.78 10.65 10.45
CA ASN A 139 7.00 11.41 10.22
C ASN A 139 8.23 10.51 9.99
N ASN A 140 8.06 9.20 9.95
CA ASN A 140 9.13 8.25 9.70
C ASN A 140 8.82 7.35 8.49
N VAL A 141 7.92 7.79 7.61
CA VAL A 141 7.54 7.10 6.38
C VAL A 141 7.95 7.92 5.17
N PHE A 142 8.42 7.22 4.14
CA PHE A 142 8.69 7.77 2.82
C PHE A 142 7.98 6.91 1.76
N LEU A 143 7.24 7.55 0.85
CA LEU A 143 6.53 6.87 -0.24
C LEU A 143 7.24 7.16 -1.57
N PRO A 144 8.03 6.20 -2.12
CA PRO A 144 8.83 6.44 -3.33
C PRO A 144 8.01 6.93 -4.53
N ASP A 145 6.81 6.37 -4.73
CA ASP A 145 5.94 6.74 -5.86
C ASP A 145 5.43 8.19 -5.73
N LYS A 146 5.05 8.62 -4.52
CA LYS A 146 4.53 9.98 -4.31
C LYS A 146 5.62 11.05 -4.24
N GLU A 147 6.75 10.71 -3.62
CA GLU A 147 7.83 11.66 -3.43
C GLU A 147 8.66 11.80 -4.71
N LEU A 148 9.01 10.68 -5.36
CA LEU A 148 9.96 10.65 -6.48
C LEU A 148 9.36 10.26 -7.83
N ASP A 149 8.08 9.86 -7.91
CA ASP A 149 7.46 9.26 -9.09
C ASP A 149 8.22 8.01 -9.58
N ILE A 150 8.79 7.24 -8.64
CA ILE A 150 9.48 5.98 -8.93
C ILE A 150 8.80 4.82 -8.24
N LYS A 151 8.70 3.70 -8.95
CA LYS A 151 8.21 2.44 -8.39
C LYS A 151 9.39 1.52 -8.08
N ILE A 152 9.51 1.13 -6.81
CA ILE A 152 10.42 0.08 -6.37
C ILE A 152 9.60 -1.20 -6.30
N LYS A 153 10.00 -2.21 -7.08
CA LYS A 153 9.22 -3.44 -7.21
C LYS A 153 8.97 -4.08 -5.85
N GLY A 154 7.70 -4.28 -5.53
CA GLY A 154 7.26 -4.94 -4.30
C GLY A 154 7.30 -4.08 -3.04
N ILE A 155 7.70 -2.81 -3.12
CA ILE A 155 7.78 -1.90 -1.98
C ILE A 155 6.70 -0.83 -2.11
N ASP A 156 5.83 -0.77 -1.10
CA ASP A 156 4.75 0.21 -1.03
C ASP A 156 5.21 1.45 -0.25
N LEU A 157 6.02 1.27 0.80
CA LEU A 157 6.53 2.36 1.64
C LEU A 157 7.89 2.02 2.27
N ILE A 158 8.63 3.05 2.69
CA ILE A 158 9.92 2.91 3.37
C ILE A 158 9.82 3.55 4.76
N ILE A 159 10.20 2.80 5.80
CA ILE A 159 10.13 3.24 7.20
C ILE A 159 11.52 3.47 7.75
N PHE A 160 11.70 4.55 8.50
CA PHE A 160 12.87 4.75 9.34
C PHE A 160 12.56 4.45 10.79
N HIS A 161 13.27 3.49 11.37
CA HIS A 161 13.10 3.10 12.76
C HIS A 161 14.40 2.53 13.31
N GLU A 162 14.79 2.95 14.51
CA GLU A 162 16.04 2.51 15.17
C GLU A 162 17.27 2.63 14.26
N GLU A 163 17.42 3.78 13.60
CA GLU A 163 18.51 4.08 12.66
C GLU A 163 18.57 3.17 11.42
N LYS A 164 17.53 2.38 11.16
CA LYS A 164 17.44 1.47 10.01
C LYS A 164 16.39 1.93 9.01
N ILE A 165 16.72 1.78 7.73
CA ILE A 165 15.80 1.93 6.61
C ILE A 165 15.15 0.56 6.35
N LYS A 166 13.84 0.47 6.57
CA LYS A 166 13.05 -0.75 6.41
C LYS A 166 12.15 -0.65 5.17
N TYR A 167 12.46 -1.44 4.16
CA TYR A 167 11.67 -1.51 2.92
C TYR A 167 10.41 -2.35 3.17
N THR A 168 9.24 -1.74 2.99
CA THR A 168 7.99 -2.31 3.48
C THR A 168 7.03 -2.60 2.35
N GLN A 169 6.53 -3.84 2.32
CA GLN A 169 5.36 -4.22 1.55
C GLN A 169 4.15 -4.21 2.48
N LEU A 170 3.12 -3.44 2.14
CA LEU A 170 1.89 -3.29 2.91
C LEU A 170 0.76 -4.06 2.24
N LYS A 171 0.03 -4.84 3.04
CA LYS A 171 -1.22 -5.49 2.64
C LYS A 171 -2.34 -5.03 3.55
N THR A 172 -3.57 -5.13 3.06
CA THR A 172 -4.75 -4.77 3.87
C THR A 172 -4.90 -5.69 5.09
N LYS A 173 -4.70 -7.00 4.93
CA LYS A 173 -4.84 -8.02 6.00
C LYS A 173 -3.89 -9.23 5.80
N LYS A 174 -3.76 -10.10 6.81
CA LYS A 174 -2.74 -11.17 6.87
C LYS A 174 -2.84 -12.23 5.77
N ASP A 175 -4.05 -12.54 5.33
CA ASP A 175 -4.41 -13.59 4.36
C ASP A 175 -4.67 -13.02 2.95
N THR A 176 -4.08 -11.87 2.61
CA THR A 176 -4.28 -11.22 1.31
C THR A 176 -3.56 -11.94 0.16
N LEU A 177 -2.48 -12.69 0.44
CA LEU A 177 -1.71 -13.33 -0.63
C LEU A 177 -2.32 -14.66 -1.07
N THR A 178 -2.33 -14.89 -2.38
CA THR A 178 -2.50 -16.22 -2.96
C THR A 178 -1.17 -16.99 -2.96
N GLY A 179 -1.20 -18.32 -3.14
CA GLY A 179 -0.01 -19.18 -3.01
C GLY A 179 1.20 -18.74 -3.85
N SER A 180 0.99 -18.30 -5.10
CA SER A 180 2.08 -17.81 -5.97
C SER A 180 2.57 -16.41 -5.60
N GLN A 181 1.80 -15.63 -4.84
CA GLN A 181 2.20 -14.30 -4.40
C GLN A 181 3.15 -14.37 -3.21
N SER A 182 3.08 -15.42 -2.38
CA SER A 182 3.96 -15.58 -1.21
C SER A 182 5.44 -15.69 -1.58
N SER A 183 5.80 -16.55 -2.54
CA SER A 183 7.19 -16.68 -3.01
C SER A 183 7.70 -15.41 -3.70
N ARG A 184 6.81 -14.72 -4.43
CA ARG A 184 7.10 -13.45 -5.08
C ARG A 184 7.41 -12.36 -4.04
N SER A 185 6.57 -12.19 -3.02
CA SER A 185 6.82 -11.23 -1.93
C SER A 185 8.15 -11.48 -1.24
N ILE A 186 8.51 -12.75 -1.01
CA ILE A 186 9.83 -13.09 -0.44
C ILE A 186 10.97 -12.64 -1.37
N ASN A 187 10.87 -12.89 -2.67
CA ASN A 187 11.89 -12.48 -3.64
C ASN A 187 12.01 -10.95 -3.75
N GLU A 188 10.89 -10.24 -3.66
CA GLU A 188 10.84 -8.77 -3.65
C GLU A 188 11.47 -8.19 -2.36
N LEU A 189 11.22 -8.80 -1.20
CA LEU A 189 11.68 -8.24 0.09
C LEU A 189 13.11 -8.67 0.49
N LYS A 190 13.54 -9.88 0.12
CA LYS A 190 14.85 -10.43 0.56
C LYS A 190 16.07 -9.70 -0.01
N ILE A 191 15.88 -8.86 -1.03
CA ILE A 191 16.96 -8.09 -1.65
C ILE A 191 17.36 -6.87 -0.80
N HIS A 192 16.54 -6.51 0.20
CA HIS A 192 16.83 -5.41 1.11
C HIS A 192 17.36 -5.94 2.46
N PRO A 193 18.27 -5.23 3.15
CA PRO A 193 18.86 -5.69 4.41
C PRO A 193 17.85 -5.77 5.56
N PHE A 194 16.89 -4.85 5.57
CA PHE A 194 15.80 -4.79 6.52
C PHE A 194 14.51 -4.59 5.75
N SER A 195 13.58 -5.51 5.95
CA SER A 195 12.31 -5.54 5.23
C SER A 195 11.17 -5.83 6.18
N ILE A 196 10.01 -5.26 5.88
CA ILE A 196 8.76 -5.55 6.60
C ILE A 196 7.73 -6.05 5.60
N PHE A 197 7.11 -7.18 5.92
CA PHE A 197 5.85 -7.59 5.32
C PHE A 197 4.72 -7.26 6.30
N ALA A 198 3.99 -6.18 6.03
CA ALA A 198 3.00 -5.62 6.94
C ALA A 198 1.56 -5.94 6.51
N ALA A 199 0.69 -6.13 7.50
CA ALA A 199 -0.75 -6.09 7.35
C ALA A 199 -1.30 -4.87 8.10
N ALA A 200 -1.90 -3.93 7.38
CA ALA A 200 -2.48 -2.72 7.96
C ALA A 200 -3.60 -3.03 8.96
N LEU A 201 -4.39 -4.09 8.74
CA LEU A 201 -5.41 -4.54 9.67
C LEU A 201 -5.00 -5.91 10.21
N ASP A 202 -5.04 -6.08 11.54
CA ASP A 202 -4.86 -7.37 12.19
C ASP A 202 -6.13 -8.23 12.04
N MET A 203 -6.40 -8.59 10.79
CA MET A 203 -7.55 -9.35 10.35
C MET A 203 -7.08 -10.49 9.43
N GLY A 204 -8.00 -11.42 9.14
CA GLY A 204 -7.68 -12.65 8.42
C GLY A 204 -7.17 -13.75 9.34
N ASN A 205 -7.12 -14.97 8.83
CA ASN A 205 -6.82 -16.16 9.63
C ASN A 205 -5.36 -16.20 10.09
N SER A 206 -4.46 -16.44 9.14
CA SER A 206 -3.03 -16.61 9.37
C SER A 206 -2.22 -15.94 8.26
N TRP A 207 -0.95 -15.66 8.54
CA TRP A 207 -0.01 -15.22 7.53
C TRP A 207 0.08 -16.22 6.39
N THR A 208 -0.14 -15.76 5.17
CA THR A 208 0.06 -16.54 3.93
C THR A 208 1.52 -16.53 3.48
N ILE A 209 2.33 -15.61 4.01
CA ILE A 209 3.77 -15.55 3.76
C ILE A 209 4.51 -16.59 4.62
N SER A 210 5.55 -17.22 4.05
CA SER A 210 6.31 -18.28 4.72
C SER A 210 7.13 -17.72 5.89
N LYS A 211 6.77 -18.11 7.12
CA LYS A 211 7.51 -17.75 8.35
C LYS A 211 8.98 -18.13 8.28
N THR A 212 9.29 -19.35 7.85
CA THR A 212 10.67 -19.84 7.71
C THR A 212 11.48 -19.01 6.72
N SER A 213 10.85 -18.57 5.61
CA SER A 213 11.52 -17.70 4.63
C SER A 213 11.72 -16.29 5.20
N CYS A 214 10.74 -15.75 5.92
CA CYS A 214 10.85 -14.47 6.59
C CYS A 214 12.02 -14.45 7.59
N GLU A 215 12.13 -15.46 8.44
CA GLU A 215 13.24 -15.60 9.41
C GLU A 215 14.60 -15.70 8.69
N LYS A 216 14.69 -16.54 7.65
CA LYS A 216 15.92 -16.73 6.86
C LYS A 216 16.41 -15.43 6.22
N TYR A 217 15.50 -14.59 5.76
CA TYR A 217 15.82 -13.36 5.00
C TYR A 217 15.63 -12.08 5.81
N ASN A 218 15.51 -12.18 7.14
CA ASN A 218 15.33 -11.04 8.04
C ASN A 218 14.16 -10.12 7.62
N ILE A 219 13.04 -10.72 7.22
CA ILE A 219 11.79 -10.03 6.89
C ILE A 219 10.90 -10.06 8.13
N GLU A 220 10.66 -8.91 8.74
CA GLU A 220 9.75 -8.77 9.88
C GLU A 220 8.30 -8.84 9.40
N THR A 221 7.44 -9.54 10.15
CA THR A 221 5.99 -9.55 9.90
C THR A 221 5.27 -8.78 10.99
N LEU A 222 4.50 -7.76 10.60
CA LEU A 222 3.78 -6.86 11.53
C LEU A 222 2.32 -6.73 11.11
N ALA A 223 1.40 -6.72 12.07
CA ALA A 223 -0.03 -6.59 11.80
C ALA A 223 -0.71 -5.61 12.76
N GLY A 224 -1.63 -4.80 12.23
CA GLY A 224 -2.46 -3.89 13.03
C GLY A 224 -1.62 -3.05 13.98
N GLU A 225 -1.88 -3.16 15.28
CA GLU A 225 -1.24 -2.35 16.32
C GLU A 225 0.28 -2.35 16.24
N SER A 226 0.92 -3.51 15.97
CA SER A 226 2.38 -3.58 15.91
C SER A 226 2.95 -2.82 14.71
N PHE A 227 2.23 -2.79 13.59
CA PHE A 227 2.61 -2.01 12.41
C PHE A 227 2.36 -0.51 12.62
N TRP A 228 1.19 -0.12 13.12
CA TRP A 228 0.86 1.30 13.29
C TRP A 228 1.65 1.97 14.42
N SER A 229 1.97 1.24 15.48
CA SER A 229 2.82 1.76 16.56
C SER A 229 4.23 2.07 16.08
N LEU A 230 4.76 1.29 15.12
CA LEU A 230 6.04 1.58 14.46
C LEU A 230 6.03 2.95 13.75
N LEU A 231 4.85 3.39 13.32
CA LEU A 231 4.61 4.67 12.65
C LEU A 231 4.19 5.79 13.61
N ASN A 232 4.13 5.51 14.91
CA ASN A 232 3.55 6.40 15.92
C ASN A 232 2.09 6.82 15.62
N LEU A 233 1.30 5.89 15.07
CA LEU A 233 -0.12 6.10 14.76
C LEU A 233 -0.99 5.17 15.62
N ASP A 234 -2.08 5.70 16.17
CA ASP A 234 -3.03 4.93 16.97
C ASP A 234 -3.86 4.00 16.08
N TYR A 235 -3.66 2.69 16.24
CA TYR A 235 -4.38 1.67 15.49
C TYR A 235 -5.89 1.68 15.78
N ASN A 236 -6.29 1.83 17.04
CA ASN A 236 -7.70 1.80 17.43
C ASN A 236 -8.45 2.98 16.80
N LEU A 237 -7.84 4.16 16.80
CA LEU A 237 -8.35 5.32 16.10
C LEU A 237 -8.61 5.03 14.61
N ILE A 238 -7.60 4.45 13.92
CA ILE A 238 -7.68 4.12 12.49
C ILE A 238 -8.81 3.12 12.22
N VAL A 239 -8.85 2.01 12.96
CA VAL A 239 -9.87 0.97 12.78
C VAL A 239 -11.27 1.50 13.05
N ASN A 240 -11.45 2.29 14.12
CA ASN A 240 -12.76 2.86 14.46
C ASN A 240 -13.26 3.82 13.38
N LYS A 241 -12.38 4.69 12.86
CA LYS A 241 -12.73 5.62 11.77
C LYS A 241 -13.01 4.88 10.46
N LEU A 242 -12.24 3.83 10.13
CA LEU A 242 -12.49 2.97 8.98
C LEU A 242 -13.84 2.26 9.10
N ALA A 243 -14.10 1.61 10.23
CA ALA A 243 -15.36 0.88 10.47
C ALA A 243 -16.57 1.81 10.37
N LYS A 244 -16.50 3.01 10.96
CA LYS A 244 -17.53 4.04 10.80
C LYS A 244 -17.74 4.40 9.32
N THR A 245 -16.65 4.67 8.60
CA THR A 245 -16.71 5.04 7.18
C THR A 245 -17.33 3.95 6.32
N ILE A 246 -16.96 2.68 6.53
CA ILE A 246 -17.53 1.54 5.80
C ILE A 246 -19.03 1.40 6.10
N LYS A 247 -19.45 1.51 7.37
CA LYS A 247 -20.88 1.48 7.74
C LYS A 247 -21.67 2.62 7.08
N GLU A 248 -21.07 3.80 6.93
CA GLU A 248 -21.70 4.93 6.23
C GLU A 248 -21.80 4.71 4.72
N ILE A 249 -20.82 4.04 4.10
CA ILE A 249 -20.87 3.65 2.69
C ILE A 249 -21.97 2.60 2.48
N ASP A 250 -21.97 1.55 3.28
CA ASP A 250 -22.93 0.43 3.21
C ASP A 250 -24.38 0.94 3.26
N LYS A 251 -24.69 1.78 4.26
CA LYS A 251 -26.00 2.44 4.41
C LYS A 251 -26.44 3.34 3.24
N LYS A 252 -25.54 3.70 2.33
CA LYS A 252 -25.84 4.55 1.17
C LYS A 252 -25.90 3.77 -0.13
N LEU A 253 -25.36 2.55 -0.16
CA LEU A 253 -25.41 1.66 -1.32
C LEU A 253 -26.73 0.90 -1.39
N TYR A 254 -27.31 0.61 -0.21
CA TYR A 254 -28.64 0.03 0.00
C TYR A 254 -29.62 1.09 0.52
#